data_AF-A9L8X8-F1
#
_entry.id   AF-A9L8X8-F1
#
_cell.length_a   1.000
_cell.length_b   1.000
_cell.length_c   1.000
_cell.angle_alpha   90.00
_cell.angle_beta   90.00
_cell.angle_gamma   90.00
#
_symmetry.space_group_name_H-M   'P 1'
#
loop_
_entity.id
_entity.type
_entity.pdbx_description
1 polymer ?
#
loop_
_entity_poly.entity_id
_entity_poly.type
_entity_poly.pdbx_seq_one_letter_code
_entity_poly.pdbx_strand_id
1 'polypeptide(L)'
;MGNPKVKAHGKKVLGAFSDGLAHLDNLKGTFSQLSELHCDKLHVDPGNFRLLGNVLVCVLAHNFDKEFTLQVQAAYQKVVAGVANALAHKYHCGPGLFPDNHK
;
A
#
# COMPACT_ATOMS: atom_id res chain seq x y z
N MET A 1 12.09 -4.05 20.35
CA MET A 1 10.87 -3.86 19.54
C MET A 1 9.68 -4.41 20.31
N GLY A 2 8.62 -3.64 20.57
CA GLY A 2 7.51 -4.17 21.38
C GLY A 2 6.34 -3.23 21.68
N ASN A 3 6.18 -2.11 20.97
CA ASN A 3 5.06 -1.21 21.23
C ASN A 3 3.72 -1.88 20.83
N PRO A 4 2.78 -2.12 21.77
CA PRO A 4 1.53 -2.79 21.46
C PRO A 4 0.67 -2.03 20.44
N LYS A 5 0.72 -0.69 20.44
CA LYS A 5 -0.02 0.15 19.49
C LYS A 5 0.49 -0.03 18.06
N VAL A 6 1.81 -0.10 17.89
CA VAL A 6 2.43 -0.35 16.57
C VAL A 6 2.06 -1.75 16.07
N LYS A 7 2.09 -2.76 16.94
CA LYS A 7 1.69 -4.13 16.58
C LYS A 7 0.21 -4.20 16.16
N ALA A 8 -0.67 -3.54 16.91
CA ALA A 8 -2.10 -3.47 16.58
C ALA A 8 -2.34 -2.72 15.25
N HIS A 9 -1.61 -1.62 15.02
CA HIS A 9 -1.69 -0.90 13.76
C HIS A 9 -1.19 -1.74 12.58
N GLY A 10 -0.06 -2.44 12.72
CA GLY A 10 0.45 -3.37 11.70
C GLY A 10 -0.57 -4.44 11.32
N LYS A 11 -1.30 -5.00 12.31
CA LYS A 11 -2.42 -5.93 12.04
C LYS A 11 -3.53 -5.27 11.22
N LYS A 12 -3.90 -4.02 11.51
CA LYS A 12 -4.91 -3.28 10.74
C LYS A 12 -4.47 -3.05 9.30
N VAL A 13 -3.21 -2.63 9.09
CA VAL A 13 -2.63 -2.40 7.76
C VAL A 13 -2.62 -3.68 6.93
N LEU A 14 -2.08 -4.78 7.47
CA LEU A 14 -2.04 -6.06 6.77
C LEU A 14 -3.43 -6.66 6.55
N GLY A 15 -4.39 -6.40 7.44
CA GLY A 15 -5.79 -6.76 7.25
C GLY A 15 -6.41 -6.08 6.03
N ALA A 16 -6.24 -4.76 5.90
CA ALA A 16 -6.71 -4.02 4.73
C ALA A 16 -6.00 -4.45 3.44
N PHE A 17 -4.70 -4.74 3.50
CA PHE A 17 -3.94 -5.28 2.37
C PHE A 17 -4.51 -6.64 1.91
N SER A 18 -4.79 -7.53 2.87
CA SER A 18 -5.39 -8.84 2.58
C SER A 18 -6.79 -8.74 1.98
N ASP A 19 -7.59 -7.75 2.40
CA ASP A 19 -8.90 -7.50 1.80
C ASP A 19 -8.78 -7.04 0.34
N GLY A 20 -7.77 -6.22 0.03
CA GLY A 20 -7.42 -5.88 -1.35
C GLY A 20 -7.04 -7.11 -2.19
N LEU A 21 -6.28 -8.06 -1.62
CA LEU A 21 -5.94 -9.33 -2.29
C LEU A 21 -7.15 -10.20 -2.59
N ALA A 22 -8.20 -10.13 -1.77
CA ALA A 22 -9.45 -10.85 -2.03
C ALA A 22 -10.28 -10.22 -3.16
N HIS A 23 -9.95 -8.99 -3.59
CA HIS A 23 -10.67 -8.20 -4.57
C HIS A 23 -9.72 -7.60 -5.62
N LEU A 24 -8.80 -8.41 -6.15
CA LEU A 24 -7.75 -7.96 -7.08
C LEU A 24 -8.29 -7.31 -8.36
N ASP A 25 -9.48 -7.70 -8.80
CA ASP A 25 -10.19 -7.14 -9.95
C ASP A 25 -10.81 -5.76 -9.67
N ASN A 26 -11.02 -5.42 -8.38
CA ASN A 26 -11.66 -4.18 -7.95
C ASN A 26 -10.90 -3.41 -6.85
N LEU A 27 -9.56 -3.40 -6.91
CA LEU A 27 -8.72 -2.73 -5.90
C LEU A 27 -9.13 -1.27 -5.63
N LYS A 28 -9.47 -0.51 -6.67
CA LYS A 28 -9.88 0.90 -6.55
C LYS A 28 -11.17 1.06 -5.76
N GLY A 29 -12.16 0.20 -5.99
CA GLY A 29 -13.41 0.20 -5.24
C GLY A 29 -13.19 -0.18 -3.79
N THR A 30 -12.45 -1.28 -3.56
CA THR A 30 -12.12 -1.79 -2.23
C THR A 30 -11.36 -0.75 -1.40
N PHE A 31 -10.42 -0.02 -2.00
CA PHE A 31 -9.61 0.98 -1.30
C PHE A 31 -10.17 2.40 -1.31
N SER A 32 -11.35 2.67 -1.89
CA SER A 32 -11.86 4.05 -2.06
C SER A 32 -11.94 4.84 -0.75
N GLN A 33 -12.58 4.28 0.28
CA GLN A 33 -12.70 4.94 1.59
C GLN A 33 -11.34 5.10 2.28
N LEU A 34 -10.44 4.14 2.08
CA LEU A 34 -9.11 4.18 2.67
C LEU A 34 -8.22 5.23 1.98
N SER A 35 -8.37 5.39 0.67
CA SER A 35 -7.72 6.42 -0.14
C SER A 35 -8.11 7.82 0.33
N GLU A 36 -9.41 8.09 0.48
CA GLU A 36 -9.93 9.35 1.01
C GLU A 36 -9.44 9.62 2.44
N LEU A 37 -9.46 8.61 3.33
CA LEU A 37 -8.93 8.76 4.69
C LEU A 37 -7.46 9.19 4.70
N HIS A 38 -6.62 8.56 3.86
CA HIS A 38 -5.20 8.86 3.80
C HIS A 38 -4.91 10.24 3.20
N CYS A 39 -5.72 10.68 2.24
CA CYS A 39 -5.63 12.01 1.64
C CYS A 39 -6.11 13.11 2.61
N ASP A 40 -7.37 13.02 3.05
CA ASP A 40 -8.09 14.14 3.65
C ASP A 40 -7.83 14.32 5.14
N LYS A 41 -7.55 13.22 5.86
CA LYS A 41 -7.37 13.25 7.32
C LYS A 41 -5.96 12.98 7.77
N LEU A 42 -5.27 12.06 7.09
CA LEU A 42 -3.92 11.64 7.50
C LEU A 42 -2.81 12.34 6.70
N HIS A 43 -3.15 12.95 5.56
CA HIS A 43 -2.22 13.67 4.67
C HIS A 43 -0.96 12.86 4.34
N VAL A 44 -1.14 11.57 4.05
CA VAL A 44 -0.02 10.68 3.72
C VAL A 44 0.43 10.95 2.29
N ASP A 45 1.73 11.13 2.07
CA ASP A 45 2.27 11.24 0.71
C ASP A 45 2.05 9.93 -0.09
N PRO A 46 1.47 9.98 -1.31
CA PRO A 46 1.24 8.78 -2.12
C PRO A 46 2.48 7.92 -2.39
N GLY A 47 3.66 8.54 -2.45
CA GLY A 47 4.94 7.85 -2.63
C GLY A 47 5.24 6.86 -1.50
N ASN A 48 4.74 7.12 -0.28
CA ASN A 48 4.93 6.23 0.87
C ASN A 48 4.23 4.88 0.70
N PHE A 49 3.17 4.78 -0.11
CA PHE A 49 2.53 3.48 -0.38
C PHE A 49 3.46 2.55 -1.14
N ARG A 50 4.19 3.08 -2.13
CA ARG A 50 5.15 2.29 -2.90
C ARG A 50 6.36 1.90 -2.05
N LEU A 51 6.81 2.79 -1.16
CA LEU A 51 7.87 2.49 -0.20
C LEU A 51 7.48 1.35 0.74
N LEU A 52 6.28 1.42 1.34
CA LEU A 52 5.77 0.36 2.20
C LEU A 52 5.62 -0.97 1.45
N GLY A 53 5.09 -0.93 0.22
CA GLY A 53 4.97 -2.11 -0.65
C GLY A 53 6.33 -2.80 -0.89
N ASN A 54 7.37 -2.03 -1.18
CA ASN A 54 8.73 -2.57 -1.35
C ASN A 54 9.28 -3.18 -0.06
N VAL A 55 9.05 -2.54 1.09
CA VAL A 55 9.46 -3.09 2.40
C VAL A 55 8.78 -4.43 2.65
N LEU A 56 7.48 -4.56 2.35
CA LEU A 56 6.77 -5.84 2.48
C LEU A 56 7.39 -6.93 1.59
N VAL A 57 7.74 -6.62 0.34
CA VAL A 57 8.43 -7.56 -0.56
C VAL A 57 9.77 -8.01 0.02
N CYS A 58 10.58 -7.09 0.56
CA CYS A 58 11.83 -7.43 1.22
C CYS A 58 11.63 -8.33 2.45
N VAL A 59 10.62 -8.05 3.26
CA VAL A 59 10.29 -8.88 4.43
C VAL A 59 9.84 -10.28 4.00
N LEU A 60 9.01 -10.39 2.97
CA LEU A 60 8.61 -11.70 2.43
C LEU A 60 9.81 -12.48 1.91
N ALA A 61 10.70 -11.84 1.14
CA ALA A 61 11.93 -12.47 0.66
C ALA A 61 12.79 -13.02 1.82
N HIS A 62 12.93 -12.25 2.90
CA HIS A 62 13.69 -12.68 4.07
C HIS A 62 13.03 -13.83 4.83
N ASN A 63 11.70 -13.85 4.96
CA ASN A 63 10.99 -14.85 5.76
C ASN A 63 10.74 -16.17 5.02
N PHE A 64 10.62 -16.14 3.70
CA PHE A 64 10.33 -17.32 2.88
C PHE A 64 11.58 -17.91 2.19
N ASP A 65 12.72 -17.21 2.23
CA ASP A 65 14.02 -17.65 1.71
C ASP A 65 13.92 -18.32 0.33
N LYS A 66 14.22 -19.63 0.21
CA LYS A 66 14.18 -20.38 -1.05
C LYS A 66 12.79 -20.49 -1.68
N GLU A 67 11.72 -20.35 -0.90
CA GLU A 67 10.35 -20.38 -1.41
C GLU A 67 9.97 -19.05 -2.10
N PHE A 68 10.68 -17.96 -1.81
CA PHE A 68 10.47 -16.67 -2.45
C PHE A 68 11.15 -16.59 -3.82
N THR A 69 10.65 -17.38 -4.76
CA THR A 69 11.19 -17.45 -6.12
C THR A 69 11.01 -16.14 -6.89
N LEU A 70 11.74 -15.98 -8.00
CA LEU A 70 11.59 -14.81 -8.89
C LEU A 70 10.15 -14.61 -9.38
N GLN A 71 9.39 -15.70 -9.59
CA GLN A 71 7.99 -15.62 -9.99
C GLN A 71 7.11 -15.06 -8.86
N VAL A 72 7.34 -15.51 -7.63
CA VAL A 72 6.65 -14.99 -6.44
C VAL A 72 6.99 -13.52 -6.23
N GLN A 73 8.26 -13.15 -6.34
CA GLN A 73 8.69 -11.74 -6.26
C GLN A 73 7.99 -10.88 -7.32
N ALA A 74 7.97 -11.31 -8.58
CA ALA A 74 7.32 -10.57 -9.65
C ALA A 74 5.80 -10.43 -9.43
N ALA A 75 5.14 -11.47 -8.93
CA ALA A 75 3.72 -11.44 -8.59
C ALA A 75 3.44 -10.44 -7.46
N TYR A 76 4.20 -10.50 -6.36
CA TYR A 76 4.04 -9.58 -5.24
C TYR A 76 4.37 -8.13 -5.63
N GLN A 77 5.39 -7.91 -6.47
CA GLN A 77 5.72 -6.59 -7.02
C GLN A 77 4.54 -5.99 -7.80
N LYS A 78 3.84 -6.80 -8.63
CA LYS A 78 2.64 -6.36 -9.33
C LYS A 78 1.49 -6.03 -8.37
N VAL A 79 1.27 -6.88 -7.37
CA VAL A 79 0.24 -6.64 -6.34
C VAL A 79 0.49 -5.34 -5.61
N VAL A 80 1.69 -5.12 -5.06
CA VAL A 80 1.98 -3.92 -4.26
C VAL A 80 1.91 -2.65 -5.10
N ALA A 81 2.28 -2.72 -6.39
CA ALA A 81 2.08 -1.62 -7.33
C ALA A 81 0.58 -1.32 -7.56
N GLY A 82 -0.25 -2.36 -7.75
CA GLY A 82 -1.70 -2.22 -7.88
C GLY A 82 -2.35 -1.61 -6.64
N VAL A 83 -1.96 -2.07 -5.45
CA VAL A 83 -2.44 -1.52 -4.17
C VAL A 83 -2.02 -0.05 -3.99
N ALA A 84 -0.76 0.30 -4.28
CA ALA A 84 -0.30 1.69 -4.20
C ALA A 84 -1.08 2.60 -5.16
N ASN A 85 -1.32 2.15 -6.40
CA ASN A 85 -2.13 2.89 -7.37
C ASN A 85 -3.58 3.06 -6.93
N ALA A 86 -4.18 2.04 -6.31
CA ALA A 86 -5.55 2.11 -5.80
C ALA A 86 -5.66 3.05 -4.60
N LEU A 87 -4.69 3.03 -3.68
CA LEU A 87 -4.64 3.95 -2.54
C LEU A 87 -4.38 5.38 -2.96
N ALA A 88 -3.64 5.62 -4.04
CA ALA A 88 -3.46 6.96 -4.62
C ALA A 88 -4.66 7.45 -5.45
N HIS A 89 -5.67 6.60 -5.71
CA HIS A 89 -6.67 6.88 -6.73
C HIS A 89 -7.62 8.05 -6.41
N LYS A 90 -7.98 8.23 -5.13
CA LYS A 90 -8.85 9.33 -4.66
C LYS A 90 -8.07 10.52 -4.09
N TYR A 91 -6.78 10.63 -4.40
CA TYR A 91 -6.02 11.85 -4.17
C TYR A 91 -6.42 12.87 -5.23
N HIS A 92 -7.68 13.30 -5.21
CA HIS A 92 -8.17 14.36 -6.05
C HIS A 92 -7.72 15.67 -5.42
N CYS A 93 -6.71 16.27 -6.06
CA CYS A 93 -6.16 17.58 -5.76
C CYS A 93 -7.31 18.61 -5.64
N GLY A 94 -7.61 19.05 -4.42
CA GLY A 94 -8.05 20.42 -4.23
C GLY A 94 -6.88 21.32 -4.66
N PRO A 95 -7.10 22.38 -5.45
CA PRO A 95 -6.01 23.21 -5.97
C PRO A 95 -5.25 23.82 -4.78
N GLY A 96 -4.07 23.29 -4.46
CA GLY A 96 -3.18 23.91 -3.47
C GLY A 96 -2.36 23.01 -2.55
N LEU A 97 -2.51 21.67 -2.56
CA LEU A 97 -1.80 20.85 -1.55
C LEU A 97 -0.49 20.19 -2.03
N PHE A 98 -0.27 20.05 -3.34
CA PHE A 98 0.99 19.51 -3.86
C PHE A 98 1.38 20.26 -5.15
N PRO A 99 2.51 20.98 -5.18
CA PRO A 99 2.99 21.58 -6.42
C PRO A 99 3.36 20.47 -7.41
N ASP A 100 2.75 20.52 -8.60
CA ASP A 100 3.06 19.64 -9.73
C ASP A 100 4.55 19.78 -10.12
N ASN A 101 5.41 18.92 -9.59
CA ASN A 101 6.84 18.86 -9.92
C ASN A 101 7.15 17.90 -11.07
N HIS A 102 6.26 17.81 -12.06
CA HIS A 102 6.55 17.13 -13.33
C HIS A 102 6.33 18.08 -14.51
N LYS A 103 7.39 18.82 -14.83
CA LYS A 103 7.68 19.35 -16.17
C LYS A 103 9.07 18.89 -16.59
#